data_AF-A0A7W2L1Q8-F1
#
_entry.id   AF-A0A7W2L1Q8-F1
#
_cell.length_a   1.000
_cell.length_b   1.000
_cell.length_c   1.000
_cell.angle_alpha   90.00
_cell.angle_beta   90.00
_cell.angle_gamma   90.00
#
_symmetry.space_group_name_H-M   'P 1'
#
loop_
_entity.id
_entity.type
_entity.pdbx_description
1 polymer ?
#
loop_
_entity_poly.entity_id
_entity_poly.type
_entity_poly.pdbx_seq_one_letter_code
_entity_poly.pdbx_strand_id
1 'polypeptide(L)'
;MFNHPTHPETLAWFTRFNVAEEPYSVCSIDVTTEPTETWFFQRNRLRPESLKLELSLPLNGKWRVELSRHDNLFNVQWRPDDQLCVESQQLRYSKLIKWPRLYSLMDFPSLVGQLEACLEVRFVRHADFGARLLQPETLARNALIREWLAPACDTFGWARKIQAD
;
A
#
# COMPACT_ATOMS: atom_id res chain seq x y z
N MET A 1 -17.91 23.18 0.51
CA MET A 1 -16.69 22.53 0.01
C MET A 1 -15.73 22.40 1.18
N PHE A 2 -15.44 21.18 1.62
CA PHE A 2 -14.41 20.95 2.65
C PHE A 2 -13.05 20.97 1.95
N ASN A 3 -12.31 22.07 2.09
CA ASN A 3 -10.91 22.14 1.67
C ASN A 3 -10.08 21.45 2.75
N HIS A 4 -9.76 20.19 2.53
CA HIS A 4 -8.74 19.52 3.33
C HIS A 4 -7.37 20.03 2.88
N PRO A 5 -6.49 20.45 3.80
CA PRO A 5 -5.15 20.90 3.43
C PRO A 5 -4.39 19.74 2.78
N THR A 6 -3.84 19.99 1.60
CA THR A 6 -2.92 19.08 0.91
C THR A 6 -1.71 18.84 1.82
N HIS A 7 -1.42 17.57 2.14
CA HIS A 7 -0.21 17.26 2.90
C HIS A 7 1.01 17.42 1.98
N PRO A 8 2.06 18.17 2.38
CA PRO A 8 3.19 18.48 1.50
C PRO A 8 3.85 17.24 0.89
N GLU A 9 3.93 16.15 1.65
CA GLU A 9 4.56 14.92 1.18
C GLU A 9 3.72 14.18 0.12
N THR A 10 2.39 14.16 0.26
CA THR A 10 1.53 13.53 -0.75
C THR A 10 1.60 14.33 -2.05
N LEU A 11 1.57 15.67 -1.97
CA LEU A 11 1.75 16.53 -3.15
C LEU A 11 3.11 16.30 -3.81
N ALA A 12 4.18 16.28 -3.01
CA ALA A 12 5.53 16.03 -3.52
C ALA A 12 5.64 14.68 -4.23
N TRP A 13 4.93 13.64 -3.75
CA TRP A 13 4.83 12.36 -4.45
C TRP A 13 4.16 12.52 -5.82
N PHE A 14 2.98 13.15 -5.89
CA PHE A 14 2.26 13.38 -7.16
C PHE A 14 3.14 14.14 -8.17
N THR A 15 3.77 15.23 -7.74
CA THR A 15 4.67 16.03 -8.57
C THR A 15 5.90 15.23 -9.01
N ARG A 16 6.55 14.50 -8.08
CA ARG A 16 7.76 13.69 -8.36
C ARG A 16 7.50 12.62 -9.42
N PHE A 17 6.34 11.98 -9.36
CA PHE A 17 5.97 10.91 -10.26
C PHE A 17 5.19 11.38 -11.49
N ASN A 18 5.05 12.69 -11.69
CA ASN A 18 4.29 13.28 -12.79
C ASN A 18 2.85 12.71 -12.89
N VAL A 19 2.19 12.58 -11.73
CA VAL A 19 0.80 12.18 -11.62
C VAL A 19 -0.07 13.43 -11.61
N ALA A 20 -1.18 13.41 -12.36
CA ALA A 20 -2.10 14.53 -12.43
C ALA A 20 -2.65 14.91 -11.05
N GLU A 21 -2.57 16.20 -10.71
CA GLU A 21 -3.06 16.77 -9.45
C GLU A 21 -4.56 17.09 -9.55
N GLU A 22 -5.38 16.07 -9.74
CA GLU A 22 -6.85 16.23 -9.78
C GLU A 22 -7.42 16.38 -8.36
N PRO A 23 -8.16 17.46 -8.04
CA PRO A 23 -8.75 17.64 -6.71
C PRO A 23 -9.56 16.43 -6.24
N TYR A 24 -9.39 16.05 -4.97
CA TYR A 24 -10.04 14.88 -4.36
C TYR A 24 -9.66 13.53 -4.99
N SER A 25 -8.67 13.48 -5.88
CA SER A 25 -8.14 12.22 -6.37
C SER A 25 -7.49 11.43 -5.24
N VAL A 26 -7.58 10.11 -5.37
CA VAL A 26 -6.93 9.16 -4.47
C VAL A 26 -6.26 8.11 -5.32
N CYS A 27 -4.98 7.84 -5.06
CA CYS A 27 -4.25 6.69 -5.57
C CYS A 27 -4.15 5.64 -4.46
N SER A 28 -4.22 4.36 -4.80
CA SER A 28 -3.88 3.28 -3.88
C SER A 28 -2.95 2.27 -4.55
N ILE A 29 -2.03 1.71 -3.78
CA ILE A 29 -1.09 0.68 -4.21
C ILE A 29 -1.19 -0.48 -3.23
N ASP A 30 -1.59 -1.64 -3.76
CA ASP A 30 -1.77 -2.86 -2.98
C ASP A 30 -0.64 -3.85 -3.26
N VAL A 31 -0.05 -4.39 -2.19
CA VAL A 31 0.93 -5.49 -2.23
C VAL A 31 0.45 -6.59 -1.30
N THR A 32 0.41 -7.84 -1.78
CA THR A 32 -0.27 -8.96 -1.09
C THR A 32 0.60 -10.20 -1.03
N THR A 33 0.37 -11.07 -0.04
CA THR A 33 1.06 -12.39 0.05
C THR A 33 0.41 -13.48 -0.80
N GLU A 34 -0.74 -13.18 -1.39
CA GLU A 34 -1.50 -14.02 -2.32
C GLU A 34 -1.71 -13.25 -3.62
N PRO A 35 -1.95 -13.93 -4.75
CA PRO A 35 -2.30 -13.25 -5.99
C PRO A 35 -3.46 -12.25 -5.80
N THR A 36 -3.35 -11.09 -6.47
CA THR A 36 -4.34 -10.01 -6.45
C THR A 36 -5.77 -10.54 -6.66
N GLU A 37 -5.95 -11.45 -7.61
CA GLU A 37 -7.25 -12.06 -7.92
C GLU A 37 -7.90 -12.77 -6.73
N THR A 38 -7.10 -13.37 -5.85
CA THR A 38 -7.59 -14.07 -4.66
C THR A 38 -8.16 -13.08 -3.64
N TRP A 39 -7.56 -11.89 -3.51
CA TRP A 39 -8.04 -10.83 -2.62
C TRP A 39 -9.32 -10.14 -3.09
N PHE A 40 -9.53 -10.06 -4.42
CA PHE A 40 -10.64 -9.31 -4.99
C PHE A 40 -11.80 -10.17 -5.52
N PHE A 41 -11.53 -11.37 -6.03
CA PHE A 41 -12.53 -12.22 -6.64
C PHE A 41 -12.71 -13.59 -5.96
N GLN A 42 -11.68 -14.10 -5.28
CA GLN A 42 -11.70 -15.45 -4.68
C GLN A 42 -11.40 -15.41 -3.18
N ARG A 43 -12.05 -14.50 -2.44
CA ARG A 43 -11.76 -14.27 -1.01
C ARG A 43 -11.88 -15.51 -0.13
N ASN A 44 -12.76 -16.44 -0.50
CA ASN A 44 -12.92 -17.72 0.19
C ASN A 44 -11.73 -18.69 0.04
N ARG A 45 -10.79 -18.39 -0.86
CA ARG A 45 -9.55 -19.16 -1.06
C ARG A 45 -8.35 -18.54 -0.36
N LEU A 46 -8.51 -17.39 0.30
CA LEU A 46 -7.43 -16.79 1.09
C LEU A 46 -7.14 -17.68 2.30
N ARG A 47 -5.85 -17.93 2.54
CA ARG A 47 -5.41 -18.50 3.80
C ARG A 47 -5.67 -17.49 4.93
N PRO A 48 -6.02 -17.93 6.15
CA PRO A 48 -6.23 -17.02 7.29
C PRO A 48 -5.08 -16.03 7.51
N GLU A 49 -3.84 -16.49 7.31
CA GLU A 49 -2.62 -15.71 7.45
C GLU A 49 -2.27 -14.80 6.27
N SER A 50 -3.09 -14.77 5.22
CA SER A 50 -2.85 -13.91 4.06
C SER A 50 -2.83 -12.44 4.47
N LEU A 51 -1.85 -11.69 3.95
CA LEU A 51 -1.68 -10.27 4.23
C LEU A 51 -1.94 -9.41 2.99
N LYS A 52 -2.50 -8.22 3.24
CA LYS A 52 -2.63 -7.12 2.29
C LYS A 52 -2.01 -5.87 2.90
N LEU A 53 -1.02 -5.30 2.23
CA LEU A 53 -0.44 -4.00 2.51
C LEU A 53 -0.97 -3.00 1.47
N GLU A 54 -1.70 -1.99 1.92
CA GLU A 54 -2.30 -0.94 1.09
C GLU A 54 -1.69 0.41 1.42
N LEU A 55 -1.08 1.07 0.44
CA LEU A 55 -0.73 2.48 0.50
C LEU A 55 -1.85 3.32 -0.12
N SER A 56 -2.40 4.27 0.62
CA SER A 56 -3.41 5.22 0.16
C SER A 56 -2.85 6.65 0.13
N LEU A 57 -3.07 7.32 -1.01
CA LEU A 57 -2.52 8.62 -1.37
C LEU A 57 -3.64 9.57 -1.84
N PRO A 58 -4.40 10.18 -0.93
CA PRO A 58 -5.33 11.25 -1.28
C PRO A 58 -4.56 12.53 -1.59
N LEU A 59 -4.78 13.16 -2.75
CA LEU A 59 -4.13 14.44 -3.09
C LEU A 59 -4.32 15.46 -1.98
N ASN A 60 -5.57 15.65 -1.53
CA ASN A 60 -5.94 16.58 -0.47
C ASN A 60 -5.98 15.92 0.92
N GLY A 61 -4.95 15.14 1.29
CA GLY A 61 -4.93 14.51 2.60
C GLY A 61 -3.59 13.90 3.00
N LYS A 62 -3.58 13.31 4.20
CA LYS A 62 -2.46 12.53 4.71
C LYS A 62 -2.45 11.15 4.04
N TRP A 63 -1.28 10.70 3.63
CA TRP A 63 -1.12 9.32 3.19
C TRP A 63 -1.35 8.35 4.36
N ARG A 64 -1.67 7.11 4.03
CA ARG A 64 -1.80 6.03 5.01
C ARG A 64 -1.27 4.74 4.40
N VAL A 65 -0.47 4.00 5.15
CA VAL A 65 -0.17 2.60 4.83
C VAL A 65 -0.90 1.72 5.83
N GLU A 66 -1.57 0.69 5.35
CA GLU A 66 -2.36 -0.22 6.16
C GLU A 66 -2.00 -1.67 5.84
N LEU A 67 -1.54 -2.41 6.84
CA LEU A 67 -1.31 -3.85 6.76
C LEU A 67 -2.47 -4.55 7.47
N SER A 68 -3.21 -5.35 6.72
CA SER A 68 -4.32 -6.16 7.22
C SER A 68 -4.05 -7.64 6.99
N ARG A 69 -4.49 -8.46 7.95
CA ARG A 69 -4.50 -9.91 7.82
C ARG A 69 -5.93 -10.38 7.56
N HIS A 70 -6.10 -11.39 6.70
CA HIS A 70 -7.40 -11.84 6.23
C HIS A 70 -8.36 -12.26 7.35
N ASP A 71 -7.87 -12.95 8.37
CA ASP A 71 -8.64 -13.37 9.54
C ASP A 71 -8.87 -12.27 10.59
N ASN A 72 -8.49 -11.02 10.28
CA ASN A 72 -8.58 -9.85 11.17
C ASN A 72 -7.84 -10.00 12.50
N LEU A 73 -6.83 -10.88 12.56
CA LEU A 73 -6.07 -11.09 13.79
C LEU A 73 -5.29 -9.86 14.24
N PHE A 74 -4.88 -9.03 13.27
CA PHE A 74 -4.32 -7.72 13.51
C PHE A 74 -4.57 -6.76 12.33
N ASN A 75 -4.48 -5.47 12.61
CA ASN A 75 -4.38 -4.39 11.64
C ASN A 75 -3.26 -3.43 12.09
N VAL A 76 -2.39 -3.00 11.17
CA VAL A 76 -1.32 -2.05 11.46
C VAL A 76 -1.41 -0.89 10.50
N GLN A 77 -1.29 0.33 11.01
CA GLN A 77 -1.37 1.55 10.20
C GLN A 77 -0.15 2.43 10.45
N TRP A 78 0.47 2.88 9.37
CA TRP A 78 1.45 3.96 9.36
C TRP A 78 0.82 5.19 8.73
N ARG A 79 1.09 6.34 9.34
CA ARG A 79 0.61 7.66 8.92
C ARG A 79 1.78 8.66 9.05
N PRO A 80 1.67 9.85 8.44
CA PRO A 80 2.64 10.92 8.65
C PRO A 80 2.93 11.18 10.13
N ASP A 81 4.06 11.83 10.38
CA ASP A 81 4.50 12.23 11.73
C ASP A 81 4.89 11.02 12.63
N ASP A 82 5.40 9.93 12.04
CA ASP A 82 5.76 8.66 12.72
C ASP A 82 4.62 8.04 13.55
N GLN A 83 3.38 8.26 13.09
CA GLN A 83 2.21 7.70 13.75
C GLN A 83 2.01 6.24 13.30
N LEU A 84 2.44 5.32 14.16
CA LEU A 84 2.19 3.89 14.06
C LEU A 84 1.04 3.47 15.00
N CYS A 85 0.00 2.86 14.45
CA CYS A 85 -1.10 2.24 15.19
C CYS A 85 -1.11 0.73 14.97
N VAL A 86 -1.23 -0.06 16.03
CA VAL A 86 -1.32 -1.52 15.97
C VAL A 86 -2.56 -1.96 16.73
N GLU A 87 -3.50 -2.56 16.01
CA GLU A 87 -4.75 -3.10 16.55
C GLU A 87 -4.66 -4.62 16.52
N SER A 88 -4.58 -5.26 17.70
CA SER A 88 -4.64 -6.73 17.83
C SER A 88 -4.99 -7.13 19.24
N GLN A 89 -5.74 -8.23 19.37
CA GLN A 89 -6.03 -8.85 20.67
C GLN A 89 -4.91 -9.81 21.13
N GLN A 90 -3.98 -10.20 20.24
CA GLN A 90 -2.88 -11.09 20.63
C GLN A 90 -1.63 -10.30 21.03
N LEU A 91 -1.06 -10.67 22.18
CA LEU A 91 0.15 -10.06 22.73
C LEU A 91 1.34 -10.09 21.77
N ARG A 92 1.43 -11.16 20.96
CA ARG A 92 2.46 -11.30 19.92
C ARG A 92 2.51 -10.08 19.00
N TYR A 93 1.37 -9.70 18.41
CA TYR A 93 1.30 -8.60 17.45
C TYR A 93 1.32 -7.24 18.13
N SER A 94 0.71 -7.08 19.31
CA SER A 94 0.62 -5.78 19.97
C SER A 94 1.88 -5.37 20.74
N LYS A 95 2.71 -6.32 21.20
CA LYS A 95 3.86 -6.03 22.07
C LYS A 95 5.19 -6.70 21.69
N LEU A 96 5.17 -7.89 21.08
CA LEU A 96 6.41 -8.65 20.84
C LEU A 96 7.02 -8.36 19.48
N ILE A 97 6.18 -8.12 18.47
CA ILE A 97 6.64 -7.76 17.14
C ILE A 97 7.19 -6.32 17.15
N LYS A 98 8.44 -6.18 16.69
CA LYS A 98 9.09 -4.89 16.46
C LYS A 98 8.67 -4.36 15.10
N TRP A 99 7.51 -3.73 15.04
CA TRP A 99 7.00 -3.15 13.80
C TRP A 99 7.96 -2.10 13.23
N PRO A 100 8.29 -2.19 11.93
CA PRO A 100 9.13 -1.20 11.27
C PRO A 100 8.49 0.18 11.34
N ARG A 101 9.31 1.22 11.36
CA ARG A 101 8.86 2.61 11.27
C ARG A 101 8.85 3.07 9.82
N LEU A 102 7.88 3.92 9.49
CA LEU A 102 7.76 4.54 8.18
C LEU A 102 7.71 6.05 8.37
N TYR A 103 8.88 6.69 8.26
CA TYR A 103 9.02 8.13 8.45
C TYR A 103 8.65 8.93 7.20
N SER A 104 8.89 8.36 6.03
CA SER A 104 8.53 8.96 4.75
C SER A 104 7.70 7.98 3.91
N LEU A 105 6.75 8.55 3.18
CA LEU A 105 6.03 7.87 2.10
C LEU A 105 7.00 7.24 1.09
N MET A 106 8.13 7.90 0.80
CA MET A 106 9.10 7.41 -0.19
C MET A 106 9.78 6.10 0.25
N ASP A 107 9.73 5.75 1.53
CA ASP A 107 10.31 4.52 2.07
C ASP A 107 9.35 3.32 2.00
N PHE A 108 8.14 3.49 1.42
CA PHE A 108 7.16 2.42 1.28
C PHE A 108 7.72 1.12 0.64
N PRO A 109 8.53 1.14 -0.44
CA PRO A 109 9.13 -0.08 -0.98
C PRO A 109 10.03 -0.82 0.04
N SER A 110 10.79 -0.06 0.83
CA SER A 110 11.66 -0.62 1.88
C SER A 110 10.84 -1.24 3.02
N LEU A 111 9.67 -0.67 3.34
CA LEU A 111 8.75 -1.21 4.34
C LEU A 111 8.31 -2.64 3.99
N VAL A 112 8.07 -2.94 2.70
CA VAL A 112 7.66 -4.28 2.25
C VAL A 112 8.69 -5.33 2.71
N GLY A 113 9.97 -5.13 2.37
CA GLY A 113 11.04 -6.06 2.76
C GLY A 113 11.26 -6.14 4.28
N GLN A 114 11.09 -5.03 5.00
CA GLN A 114 11.15 -5.04 6.46
C GLN A 114 10.01 -5.85 7.08
N LEU A 115 8.81 -5.78 6.52
CA LEU A 115 7.66 -6.58 6.95
C LEU A 115 7.84 -8.07 6.65
N GLU A 116 8.41 -8.43 5.50
CA GLU A 116 8.78 -9.81 5.17
C GLU A 116 9.71 -10.41 6.23
N ALA A 117 10.77 -9.70 6.59
CA ALA A 117 11.70 -10.13 7.63
C ALA A 117 11.05 -10.18 9.03
N CYS A 118 10.23 -9.18 9.35
CA CYS A 118 9.60 -9.04 10.66
C CYS A 118 8.50 -10.08 10.93
N LEU A 119 7.78 -10.50 9.89
CA LEU A 119 6.65 -11.43 10.00
C LEU A 119 6.98 -12.83 9.47
N GLU A 120 8.18 -13.02 8.92
CA GLU A 120 8.62 -14.27 8.28
C GLU A 120 7.69 -14.70 7.13
N VAL A 121 7.27 -13.72 6.32
CA VAL A 121 6.37 -13.90 5.17
C VAL A 121 7.07 -13.47 3.88
N ARG A 122 6.44 -13.75 2.74
CA ARG A 122 6.85 -13.20 1.44
C ARG A 122 5.66 -12.59 0.73
N PHE A 123 5.79 -11.34 0.32
CA PHE A 123 4.84 -10.71 -0.57
C PHE A 123 5.07 -11.18 -2.00
N VAL A 124 4.00 -11.25 -2.78
CA VAL A 124 4.11 -11.39 -4.22
C VAL A 124 4.77 -10.12 -4.74
N ARG A 125 5.78 -10.26 -5.62
CA ARG A 125 6.48 -9.13 -6.26
C ARG A 125 5.61 -8.48 -7.34
N HIS A 126 4.40 -8.09 -6.96
CA HIS A 126 3.37 -7.49 -7.77
C HIS A 126 2.70 -6.36 -7.00
N ALA A 127 2.55 -5.19 -7.63
CA ALA A 127 1.75 -4.09 -7.09
C ALA A 127 0.49 -3.89 -7.95
N ASP A 128 -0.68 -3.87 -7.31
CA ASP A 128 -1.93 -3.53 -7.98
C ASP A 128 -2.33 -2.08 -7.68
N PHE A 129 -2.66 -1.32 -8.72
CA PHE A 129 -3.05 0.08 -8.60
C PHE A 129 -4.57 0.23 -8.61
N GLY A 130 -5.06 0.96 -7.60
CA GLY A 130 -6.39 1.53 -7.55
C GLY A 130 -6.32 3.05 -7.65
N ALA A 131 -7.37 3.66 -8.17
CA ALA A 131 -7.48 5.11 -8.13
C ALA A 131 -8.93 5.58 -8.20
N ARG A 132 -9.15 6.81 -7.73
CA ARG A 132 -10.39 7.58 -7.87
C ARG A 132 -10.06 8.91 -8.52
N LEU A 133 -10.83 9.28 -9.55
CA LEU A 133 -10.63 10.48 -10.39
C LEU A 133 -9.32 10.50 -11.19
N LEU A 134 -8.56 9.40 -11.16
CA LEU A 134 -7.38 9.16 -12.00
C LEU A 134 -7.58 7.84 -12.73
N GLN A 135 -6.75 7.59 -13.75
CA GLN A 135 -6.70 6.30 -14.45
C GLN A 135 -5.67 5.38 -13.78
N PRO A 136 -6.08 4.28 -13.13
CA PRO A 136 -5.15 3.35 -12.48
C PRO A 136 -4.14 2.74 -13.46
N GLU A 137 -4.54 2.55 -14.71
CA GLU A 137 -3.67 2.11 -15.81
C GLU A 137 -2.46 3.02 -16.01
N THR A 138 -2.69 4.33 -16.02
CA THR A 138 -1.62 5.32 -16.20
C THR A 138 -0.63 5.28 -15.06
N LEU A 139 -1.10 5.04 -13.82
CA LEU A 139 -0.25 4.86 -12.65
C LEU A 139 0.57 3.58 -12.76
N ALA A 140 -0.08 2.47 -13.10
CA ALA A 140 0.56 1.18 -13.26
C ALA A 140 1.59 1.14 -14.39
N ARG A 141 1.45 1.98 -15.42
CA ARG A 141 2.40 2.11 -16.54
C ARG A 141 3.46 3.20 -16.35
N ASN A 142 3.38 3.98 -15.27
CA ASN A 142 4.31 5.08 -15.03
C ASN A 142 5.71 4.56 -14.67
N ALA A 143 6.70 4.84 -15.51
CA ALA A 143 8.07 4.32 -15.35
C ALA A 143 8.73 4.77 -14.04
N LEU A 144 8.49 6.00 -13.59
CA LEU A 144 9.09 6.53 -12.36
C LEU A 144 8.51 5.81 -11.13
N ILE A 145 7.19 5.54 -11.13
CA ILE A 145 6.55 4.78 -10.04
C ILE A 145 7.07 3.34 -10.02
N ARG A 146 7.23 2.72 -11.21
CA ARG A 146 7.78 1.36 -11.32
C ARG A 146 9.21 1.28 -10.81
N GLU A 147 10.06 2.23 -11.17
CA GLU A 147 11.44 2.32 -10.68
C GLU A 147 11.48 2.46 -9.15
N TRP A 148 10.62 3.33 -8.61
CA TRP A 148 10.50 3.49 -7.16
C TRP A 148 10.04 2.20 -6.46
N LEU A 149 9.11 1.44 -7.04
CA LEU A 149 8.63 0.17 -6.49
C LEU A 149 9.52 -1.04 -6.77
N ALA A 150 10.50 -0.93 -7.69
CA ALA A 150 11.35 -2.04 -8.13
C ALA A 150 12.02 -2.85 -6.99
N PRO A 151 12.42 -2.24 -5.85
CA PRO A 151 12.94 -3.03 -4.72
C PRO A 151 11.93 -4.08 -4.20
N ALA A 152 10.64 -3.78 -4.24
CA ALA A 152 9.58 -4.62 -3.69
C ALA A 152 8.81 -5.42 -4.77
N CYS A 153 8.67 -4.88 -5.98
CA CYS A 153 7.75 -5.40 -7.00
C CYS A 153 8.38 -5.43 -8.38
N ASP A 154 8.12 -6.50 -9.14
CA ASP A 154 8.61 -6.68 -10.52
C ASP A 154 7.49 -6.51 -11.56
N THR A 155 6.25 -6.77 -11.14
CA THR A 155 5.07 -6.74 -12.01
C THR A 155 4.02 -5.77 -11.46
N PHE A 156 3.16 -5.26 -12.36
CA PHE A 156 2.24 -4.17 -12.03
C PHE A 156 0.87 -4.43 -12.66
N GLY A 157 -0.18 -4.36 -11.85
CA GLY A 157 -1.56 -4.57 -12.24
C GLY A 157 -2.41 -3.31 -12.07
N TRP A 158 -3.53 -3.25 -12.77
CA TRP A 158 -4.56 -2.26 -12.53
C TRP A 158 -5.93 -2.90 -12.76
N ALA A 159 -6.94 -2.34 -12.10
CA ALA A 159 -8.29 -2.91 -12.07
C ALA A 159 -8.40 -4.25 -11.31
N ARG A 160 -7.42 -4.55 -10.44
CA ARG A 160 -7.44 -5.72 -9.55
C ARG A 160 -7.47 -7.05 -10.28
N LYS A 161 -6.97 -7.07 -11.53
CA LYS A 161 -6.75 -8.25 -12.37
C LYS A 161 -5.30 -8.23 -12.86
N ILE A 162 -4.69 -9.41 -12.95
CA ILE A 162 -3.40 -9.55 -13.63
C ILE A 162 -3.69 -9.47 -15.14
N GLN A 163 -3.07 -8.52 -15.83
CA GLN A 163 -3.11 -8.50 -17.29
C GLN A 163 -1.91 -9.28 -17.80
N ALA A 164 -2.16 -10.22 -18.72
CA ALA A 164 -1.09 -10.87 -19.48
C ALA A 164 -0.47 -9.84 -20.43
N ASP A 165 0.85 -9.88 -20.57
CA ASP A 165 1.63 -9.05 -21.49
C ASP A 165 1.12 -9.12 -22.95
#